data_AF-A0A7S0S6T4-F1
#
_entry.id   AF-A0A7S0S6T4-F1
#
_cell.length_a   1.000
_cell.length_b   1.000
_cell.length_c   1.000
_cell.angle_alpha   90.00
_cell.angle_beta   90.00
_cell.angle_gamma   90.00
#
_symmetry.space_group_name_H-M   'P 1'
#
loop_
_entity.id
_entity.type
_entity.pdbx_description
1 polymer ?
#
loop_
_entity_poly.entity_id
_entity_poly.type
_entity_poly.pdbx_seq_one_letter_code
_entity_poly.pdbx_strand_id
1 'polypeptide(L)'
;MSGPQQGIEMEDTLSPAFHAALAEVRQVRASGTIPSAAQMASIYDNASPAQLEAWGYDSAPTLAQHQQQIDVINFTLAENKRSGIFVQSDVFCGKCGASSAPESKKLKYCGGCSTLLYCGKDCATADWAEHKLKCAILRSQHDKALEVHKAHGGQEKGFNKKIHRTAAWFADLPGLRNEVMLTAWKHRSESPYIHAYTSPDDVDGSALQITVMSRSLWGVDRDRDIIGRLREIYDSSSFCADKDYMCAYTVKHSSPTHDQVTKLIKMPFNGTAIQGGTIVEALTAATRSEDLADAFAYVKASNTEITAGLMLRNIRNLSMVFHGIVTPHNCIPAPTRAINTEVAAMILHGMQLEVDICLMGLRSAAHLNGRNAVIRERDPANVDRWKARLDDGECVSVKAINFVLTHHGEFKRKSP
;
A
#
# COMPACT_ATOMS: atom_id res chain seq x y z
N MET A 1 -16.66 -59.88 2.43
CA MET A 1 -17.06 -58.68 3.19
C MET A 1 -16.80 -57.48 2.29
N SER A 2 -17.86 -57.00 1.65
CA SER A 2 -17.82 -55.93 0.65
C SER A 2 -18.01 -54.59 1.38
N GLY A 3 -17.10 -53.64 1.20
CA GLY A 3 -17.18 -52.31 1.80
C GLY A 3 -18.32 -51.47 1.19
N PRO A 4 -18.80 -50.42 1.90
CA PRO A 4 -19.96 -49.65 1.48
C PRO A 4 -19.66 -48.80 0.23
N GLN A 5 -20.47 -48.97 -0.81
CA GLN A 5 -20.58 -48.08 -1.96
C GLN A 5 -21.29 -46.78 -1.53
N GLN A 6 -20.55 -45.76 -1.09
CA GLN A 6 -21.09 -44.42 -0.77
C GLN A 6 -20.83 -43.37 -1.86
N GLY A 7 -20.41 -43.76 -3.07
CA GLY A 7 -19.91 -42.82 -4.08
C GLY A 7 -20.92 -42.29 -5.11
N ILE A 8 -22.17 -42.77 -5.15
CA ILE A 8 -23.04 -42.57 -6.33
C ILE A 8 -24.19 -41.55 -6.10
N GLU A 9 -24.63 -41.31 -4.86
CA GLU A 9 -25.81 -40.44 -4.63
C GLU A 9 -25.53 -38.93 -4.61
N MET A 10 -24.26 -38.50 -4.72
CA MET A 10 -23.94 -37.07 -4.66
C MET A 10 -24.01 -36.34 -6.01
N GLU A 11 -23.88 -37.04 -7.15
CA GLU A 11 -23.85 -36.38 -8.46
C GLU A 11 -25.22 -35.81 -8.88
N ASP A 12 -26.33 -36.33 -8.35
CA ASP A 12 -27.69 -35.86 -8.67
C ASP A 12 -28.08 -34.54 -7.98
N THR A 13 -27.27 -34.06 -7.04
CA THR A 13 -27.52 -32.81 -6.27
C THR A 13 -26.67 -31.63 -6.72
N LEU A 14 -25.82 -31.82 -7.74
CA LEU A 14 -24.93 -30.77 -8.24
C LEU A 14 -25.68 -29.81 -9.17
N SER A 15 -25.36 -28.52 -9.08
CA SER A 15 -25.91 -27.54 -10.02
C SER A 15 -25.44 -27.85 -11.45
N PRO A 16 -26.25 -27.58 -12.50
CA PRO A 16 -25.83 -27.77 -13.88
C PRO A 16 -24.54 -27.01 -14.24
N ALA A 17 -24.35 -25.83 -13.63
CA ALA A 17 -23.15 -25.02 -13.82
C ALA A 17 -21.91 -25.66 -13.18
N PHE A 18 -22.05 -26.25 -11.99
CA PHE A 18 -20.96 -26.99 -11.37
C PHE A 18 -20.60 -28.21 -12.23
N HIS A 19 -21.58 -29.02 -12.64
CA HIS A 19 -21.37 -30.16 -13.55
C HIS A 19 -20.61 -29.78 -14.83
N ALA A 20 -20.96 -28.67 -15.46
CA ALA A 20 -20.29 -28.19 -16.67
C ALA A 20 -18.82 -27.82 -16.39
N ALA A 21 -18.53 -27.06 -15.34
CA ALA A 21 -17.16 -26.68 -14.95
C ALA A 21 -16.30 -27.92 -14.62
N LEU A 22 -16.92 -28.90 -13.97
CA LEU A 22 -16.32 -30.17 -13.57
C LEU A 22 -15.98 -31.04 -14.78
N ALA A 23 -16.89 -31.14 -15.74
CA ALA A 23 -16.70 -31.84 -17.00
C ALA A 23 -15.56 -31.23 -17.82
N GLU A 24 -15.49 -29.90 -17.87
CA GLU A 24 -14.41 -29.18 -18.55
C GLU A 24 -13.03 -29.51 -17.94
N VAL A 25 -12.89 -29.43 -16.62
CA VAL A 25 -11.63 -29.77 -15.94
C VAL A 25 -11.27 -31.25 -16.08
N ARG A 26 -12.26 -32.15 -16.03
CA ARG A 26 -12.05 -33.59 -16.28
C ARG A 26 -11.55 -33.83 -17.72
N GLN A 27 -12.12 -33.14 -18.70
CA GLN A 27 -11.70 -33.24 -20.11
C GLN A 27 -10.26 -32.76 -20.32
N VAL A 28 -9.89 -31.63 -19.72
CA VAL A 28 -8.51 -31.10 -19.77
C VAL A 28 -7.53 -32.09 -19.16
N ARG A 29 -7.84 -32.63 -17.97
CA ARG A 29 -6.99 -33.65 -17.34
C ARG A 29 -6.88 -34.93 -18.16
N ALA A 30 -7.97 -35.39 -18.78
CA ALA A 30 -7.97 -36.57 -19.64
C ALA A 30 -7.07 -36.38 -20.88
N SER A 31 -6.88 -35.14 -21.34
CA SER A 31 -5.94 -34.82 -22.43
C SER A 31 -4.47 -34.75 -22.00
N GLY A 32 -4.16 -34.96 -20.72
CA GLY A 32 -2.81 -34.84 -20.16
C GLY A 32 -2.35 -33.39 -19.96
N THR A 33 -3.26 -32.42 -20.07
CA THR A 33 -2.97 -31.00 -19.84
C THR A 33 -3.40 -30.56 -18.45
N ILE A 34 -2.76 -29.52 -17.93
CA ILE A 34 -3.08 -28.94 -16.62
C ILE A 34 -4.21 -27.92 -16.82
N PRO A 35 -5.33 -28.01 -16.06
CA PRO A 35 -6.38 -26.99 -16.08
C PRO A 35 -5.85 -25.58 -15.86
N SER A 36 -6.33 -24.63 -16.66
CA SER A 36 -6.00 -23.22 -16.49
C SER A 36 -6.58 -22.67 -15.18
N ALA A 37 -6.05 -21.53 -14.71
CA ALA A 37 -6.56 -20.85 -13.53
C ALA A 37 -8.05 -20.49 -13.66
N ALA A 38 -8.50 -20.09 -14.85
CA ALA A 38 -9.91 -19.78 -15.11
C ALA A 38 -10.82 -21.02 -15.00
N GLN A 39 -10.36 -22.17 -15.47
CA GLN A 39 -11.10 -23.44 -15.37
C GLN A 39 -11.18 -23.93 -13.92
N MET A 40 -10.10 -23.79 -13.15
CA MET A 40 -10.12 -24.08 -11.72
C MET A 40 -11.03 -23.11 -10.96
N ALA A 41 -10.99 -21.81 -11.28
CA ALA A 41 -11.88 -20.80 -10.68
C ALA A 41 -13.36 -21.15 -10.93
N SER A 42 -13.72 -21.56 -12.15
CA SER A 42 -15.08 -21.97 -12.50
C SER A 42 -15.64 -23.11 -11.61
N ILE A 43 -14.79 -24.08 -11.20
CA ILE A 43 -15.20 -25.11 -10.22
C ILE A 43 -15.49 -24.47 -8.87
N TYR A 44 -14.57 -23.66 -8.35
CA TYR A 44 -14.70 -23.03 -7.04
C TYR A 44 -15.86 -22.04 -6.96
N ASP A 45 -16.23 -21.43 -8.08
CA ASP A 45 -17.31 -20.45 -8.17
C ASP A 45 -18.69 -21.10 -8.19
N ASN A 46 -18.77 -22.38 -8.56
CA ASN A 46 -20.02 -23.13 -8.67
C ASN A 46 -20.21 -24.21 -7.59
N ALA A 47 -19.20 -24.48 -6.76
CA ALA A 47 -19.25 -25.47 -5.68
C ALA A 47 -19.80 -24.88 -4.37
N SER A 48 -20.64 -25.64 -3.67
CA SER A 48 -20.96 -25.38 -2.27
C SER A 48 -19.81 -25.84 -1.34
N PRO A 49 -19.68 -25.29 -0.13
CA PRO A 49 -18.68 -25.73 0.84
C PRO A 49 -18.72 -27.25 1.11
N ALA A 50 -19.92 -27.82 1.25
CA ALA A 50 -20.11 -29.26 1.47
C ALA A 50 -19.66 -30.11 0.27
N GLN A 51 -19.80 -29.60 -0.96
CA GLN A 51 -19.33 -30.28 -2.18
C GLN A 51 -17.81 -30.29 -2.27
N LEU A 52 -17.14 -29.23 -1.82
CA LEU A 52 -15.68 -29.16 -1.75
C LEU A 52 -15.12 -30.12 -0.69
N GLU A 53 -15.77 -30.20 0.47
CA GLU A 53 -15.40 -31.10 1.57
C GLU A 53 -15.55 -32.57 1.17
N ALA A 54 -16.70 -32.95 0.58
CA ALA A 54 -16.97 -34.32 0.13
C ALA A 54 -16.01 -34.82 -0.97
N TRP A 55 -15.28 -33.92 -1.62
CA TRP A 55 -14.24 -34.25 -2.60
C TRP A 55 -12.89 -34.63 -1.98
N GLY A 56 -12.83 -34.81 -0.66
CA GLY A 56 -11.61 -35.22 0.04
C GLY A 56 -10.59 -34.09 0.20
N TYR A 57 -11.05 -32.84 0.10
CA TYR A 57 -10.27 -31.67 0.52
C TYR A 57 -10.47 -31.47 2.04
N ASP A 58 -9.90 -32.37 2.85
CA ASP A 58 -10.03 -32.32 4.30
C ASP A 58 -8.79 -31.69 4.97
N SER A 59 -9.03 -30.59 5.70
CA SER A 59 -8.35 -30.10 6.92
C SER A 59 -6.82 -30.23 7.18
N ALA A 60 -5.95 -30.27 6.16
CA ALA A 60 -4.59 -29.67 6.26
C ALA A 60 -4.70 -28.15 6.06
N PRO A 61 -3.77 -27.26 6.53
CA PRO A 61 -3.92 -25.81 6.35
C PRO A 61 -4.25 -25.58 4.88
N THR A 62 -5.47 -25.12 4.65
CA THR A 62 -6.17 -25.28 3.38
C THR A 62 -5.25 -24.83 2.25
N LEU A 63 -5.34 -25.45 1.06
CA LEU A 63 -4.69 -24.86 -0.11
C LEU A 63 -5.09 -23.38 -0.21
N ALA A 64 -6.27 -22.97 0.27
CA ALA A 64 -6.64 -21.57 0.49
C ALA A 64 -5.81 -20.83 1.56
N GLN A 65 -5.51 -21.36 2.75
CA GLN A 65 -4.64 -20.74 3.77
C GLN A 65 -3.16 -20.73 3.37
N HIS A 66 -2.69 -21.80 2.72
CA HIS A 66 -1.33 -21.89 2.21
C HIS A 66 -1.17 -21.05 0.94
N GLN A 67 -2.17 -21.01 0.05
CA GLN A 67 -2.26 -20.08 -1.07
C GLN A 67 -2.51 -18.66 -0.57
N GLN A 68 -3.17 -18.40 0.56
CA GLN A 68 -3.36 -17.07 1.12
C GLN A 68 -2.09 -16.58 1.85
N GLN A 69 -1.29 -17.46 2.47
CA GLN A 69 0.07 -17.13 2.92
C GLN A 69 1.02 -16.94 1.75
N ILE A 70 0.97 -17.81 0.73
CA ILE A 70 1.71 -17.67 -0.52
C ILE A 70 1.22 -16.44 -1.29
N ASP A 71 -0.05 -16.07 -1.22
CA ASP A 71 -0.66 -14.90 -1.87
C ASP A 71 -0.44 -13.66 -1.06
N VAL A 72 -0.28 -13.70 0.27
CA VAL A 72 0.18 -12.57 1.08
C VAL A 72 1.67 -12.33 0.81
N ILE A 73 2.49 -13.39 0.78
CA ILE A 73 3.92 -13.31 0.43
C ILE A 73 4.09 -12.88 -1.05
N ASN A 74 3.29 -13.43 -1.96
CA ASN A 74 3.27 -13.04 -3.37
C ASN A 74 2.54 -11.72 -3.59
N PHE A 75 1.64 -11.27 -2.72
CA PHE A 75 1.04 -9.92 -2.74
C PHE A 75 2.07 -8.90 -2.30
N THR A 76 2.83 -9.15 -1.24
CA THR A 76 3.96 -8.31 -0.86
C THR A 76 5.04 -8.31 -1.93
N LEU A 77 5.38 -9.47 -2.52
CA LEU A 77 6.38 -9.57 -3.59
C LEU A 77 5.89 -9.08 -4.95
N ALA A 78 4.59 -9.18 -5.27
CA ALA A 78 3.99 -8.76 -6.53
C ALA A 78 3.41 -7.34 -6.49
N GLU A 79 2.98 -6.77 -5.35
CA GLU A 79 2.78 -5.32 -5.19
C GLU A 79 4.12 -4.60 -5.36
N ASN A 80 5.20 -5.11 -4.74
CA ASN A 80 6.56 -4.61 -4.97
C ASN A 80 7.00 -4.72 -6.45
N LYS A 81 6.36 -5.59 -7.24
CA LYS A 81 6.66 -5.83 -8.67
C LYS A 81 5.67 -5.16 -9.65
N ARG A 82 4.40 -4.94 -9.26
CA ARG A 82 3.29 -4.49 -10.14
C ARG A 82 2.78 -3.09 -9.83
N SER A 83 3.07 -2.49 -8.68
CA SER A 83 2.73 -1.09 -8.44
C SER A 83 3.40 -0.13 -9.45
N GLY A 84 4.38 -0.58 -10.25
CA GLY A 84 5.31 0.34 -10.94
C GLY A 84 6.02 1.28 -9.97
N ILE A 85 5.86 1.02 -8.67
CA ILE A 85 6.39 1.77 -7.54
C ILE A 85 7.36 0.79 -6.92
N PHE A 86 8.52 0.75 -7.56
CA PHE A 86 9.72 0.30 -6.92
C PHE A 86 9.99 1.28 -5.78
N VAL A 87 10.05 0.71 -4.60
CA VAL A 87 10.65 1.34 -3.46
C VAL A 87 12.06 0.78 -3.42
N GLN A 88 12.90 1.25 -4.33
CA GLN A 88 14.31 0.94 -4.34
C GLN A 88 15.08 2.23 -4.49
N SER A 89 14.91 3.18 -3.57
CA SER A 89 15.67 4.44 -3.59
C SER A 89 15.60 5.20 -4.92
N ASP A 90 14.51 5.02 -5.67
CA ASP A 90 14.59 4.90 -7.12
C ASP A 90 15.41 6.00 -7.80
N VAL A 91 16.54 5.52 -8.25
CA VAL A 91 17.35 6.05 -9.32
C VAL A 91 16.44 6.00 -10.55
N PHE A 92 15.78 7.10 -10.92
CA PHE A 92 15.05 7.19 -12.20
C PHE A 92 15.90 7.87 -13.25
N CYS A 93 15.65 7.52 -14.51
CA CYS A 93 16.17 8.29 -15.62
C CYS A 93 15.58 9.71 -15.59
N GLY A 94 16.44 10.73 -15.45
CA GLY A 94 16.03 12.13 -15.40
C GLY A 94 15.25 12.61 -16.63
N LYS A 95 15.35 11.90 -17.76
CA LYS A 95 14.62 12.25 -18.99
C LYS A 95 13.30 11.52 -19.18
N CYS A 96 13.32 10.19 -19.11
CA CYS A 96 12.18 9.36 -19.49
C CYS A 96 11.45 8.74 -18.30
N GLY A 97 11.93 8.94 -17.07
CA GLY A 97 11.34 8.37 -15.86
C GLY A 97 11.52 6.85 -15.72
N ALA A 98 12.23 6.19 -16.65
CA ALA A 98 12.48 4.75 -16.55
C ALA A 98 13.32 4.41 -15.30
N SER A 99 12.91 3.37 -14.57
CA SER A 99 13.60 2.86 -13.38
C SER A 99 14.84 2.02 -13.70
N SER A 100 15.03 1.61 -14.97
CA SER A 100 16.20 0.87 -15.43
C SER A 100 16.63 1.28 -16.83
N ALA A 101 17.88 1.02 -17.18
CA ALA A 101 18.33 1.16 -18.57
C ALA A 101 17.82 -0.04 -19.40
N PRO A 102 17.73 0.10 -20.75
CA PRO A 102 17.53 -1.03 -21.64
C PRO A 102 18.57 -2.13 -21.37
N GLU A 103 18.18 -3.39 -21.59
CA GLU A 103 19.05 -4.58 -21.42
C GLU A 103 19.51 -4.83 -19.97
N SER A 104 18.68 -4.47 -18.98
CA SER A 104 18.97 -4.68 -17.54
C SER A 104 20.26 -4.00 -17.05
N LYS A 105 20.74 -2.96 -17.76
CA LYS A 105 21.88 -2.16 -17.31
C LYS A 105 21.45 -1.24 -16.16
N LYS A 106 22.40 -0.98 -15.24
CA LYS A 106 22.21 0.06 -14.21
C LYS A 106 22.19 1.43 -14.88
N LEU A 107 21.34 2.34 -14.37
CA LEU A 107 21.35 3.72 -14.81
C LEU A 107 22.71 4.36 -14.53
N LYS A 108 23.10 5.31 -15.38
CA LYS A 108 24.42 5.96 -15.32
C LYS A 108 24.28 7.37 -14.78
N TYR A 109 25.17 7.77 -13.87
CA TYR A 109 25.23 9.14 -13.40
C TYR A 109 25.67 10.09 -14.50
N CYS A 110 25.15 11.31 -14.47
CA CYS A 110 25.71 12.43 -15.22
C CYS A 110 27.18 12.60 -14.85
N GLY A 111 28.08 12.58 -15.84
CA GLY A 111 29.52 12.75 -15.60
C GLY A 111 29.92 14.15 -15.10
N GLY A 112 29.01 15.13 -15.16
CA GLY A 112 29.26 16.48 -14.66
C GLY A 112 28.89 16.65 -13.19
N CYS A 113 27.64 16.40 -12.82
CA CYS A 113 27.14 16.65 -11.46
C CYS A 113 27.09 15.42 -10.56
N SER A 114 27.32 14.21 -11.10
CA SER A 114 27.24 12.94 -10.35
C SER A 114 25.95 12.71 -9.56
N THR A 115 24.89 13.45 -9.91
CA THR A 115 23.63 13.51 -9.14
C THR A 115 22.45 12.95 -9.94
N LEU A 116 22.21 13.42 -11.17
CA LEU A 116 21.18 12.85 -12.04
C LEU A 116 21.62 11.53 -12.68
N LEU A 117 20.66 10.66 -12.95
CA LEU A 117 20.86 9.34 -13.54
C LEU A 117 20.11 9.23 -14.86
N TYR A 118 20.64 8.45 -15.80
CA TYR A 118 20.04 8.28 -17.12
C TYR A 118 20.07 6.82 -17.59
N CYS A 119 19.05 6.48 -18.39
CA CYS A 119 18.93 5.20 -19.08
C CYS A 119 20.13 4.91 -20.00
N GLY A 120 20.72 5.97 -20.54
CA GLY A 120 21.78 5.92 -21.53
C GLY A 120 22.15 7.31 -22.02
N LYS A 121 23.04 7.37 -23.01
CA LYS A 121 23.52 8.63 -23.60
C LYS A 121 22.39 9.42 -24.27
N ASP A 122 21.43 8.73 -24.87
CA ASP A 122 20.33 9.38 -25.59
C ASP A 122 19.43 10.16 -24.63
N CYS A 123 19.02 9.52 -23.52
CA CYS A 123 18.29 10.17 -22.43
C CYS A 123 19.05 11.39 -21.88
N ALA A 124 20.35 11.26 -21.61
CA ALA A 124 21.18 12.36 -21.09
C ALA A 124 21.29 13.54 -22.09
N THR A 125 21.43 13.23 -23.38
CA THR A 125 21.55 14.24 -24.43
C THR A 125 20.22 14.98 -24.65
N ALA A 126 19.10 14.25 -24.62
CA ALA A 126 17.76 14.81 -24.76
C ALA A 126 17.32 15.65 -23.54
N ASP A 127 17.94 15.45 -22.39
CA ASP A 127 17.73 16.25 -21.17
C ASP A 127 18.68 17.46 -21.09
N TRP A 128 19.77 17.46 -21.85
CA TRP A 128 20.89 18.39 -21.67
C TRP A 128 20.51 19.87 -21.75
N ALA A 129 19.58 20.24 -22.63
CA ALA A 129 19.15 21.63 -22.78
C ALA A 129 18.55 22.20 -21.48
N GLU A 130 17.82 21.40 -20.72
CA GLU A 130 17.26 21.77 -19.42
C GLU A 130 18.27 21.51 -18.29
N HIS A 131 18.91 20.34 -18.31
CA HIS A 131 19.84 19.92 -17.28
C HIS A 131 21.06 20.83 -17.16
N LYS A 132 21.62 21.35 -18.27
CA LYS A 132 22.85 22.16 -18.24
C LYS A 132 22.78 23.34 -17.26
N LEU A 133 21.59 23.93 -17.11
CA LEU A 133 21.34 25.06 -16.19
C LEU A 133 21.42 24.60 -14.72
N LYS A 134 20.91 23.41 -14.44
CA LYS A 134 20.89 22.79 -13.10
C LYS A 134 22.20 22.06 -12.78
N CYS A 135 22.94 21.59 -13.78
CA CYS A 135 24.12 20.74 -13.64
C CYS A 135 25.22 21.40 -12.80
N ALA A 136 25.50 22.69 -13.04
CA ALA A 136 26.51 23.42 -12.28
C ALA A 136 26.13 23.57 -10.80
N ILE A 137 24.84 23.83 -10.52
CA ILE A 137 24.28 23.95 -9.16
C ILE A 137 24.38 22.61 -8.45
N LEU A 138 23.89 21.54 -9.09
CA LEU A 138 23.92 20.18 -8.55
C LEU A 138 25.34 19.70 -8.28
N ARG A 139 26.29 20.02 -9.18
CA ARG A 139 27.71 19.71 -8.98
C ARG A 139 28.25 20.41 -7.73
N SER A 140 28.02 21.72 -7.59
CA SER A 140 28.49 22.45 -6.40
C SER A 140 27.88 21.90 -5.10
N GLN A 141 26.61 21.51 -5.12
CA GLN A 141 25.96 20.87 -3.98
C GLN A 141 26.56 19.50 -3.67
N HIS A 142 26.83 18.69 -4.70
CA HIS A 142 27.49 17.39 -4.59
C HIS A 142 28.89 17.54 -3.99
N ASP A 143 29.69 18.47 -4.51
CA ASP A 143 31.06 18.73 -4.03
C ASP A 143 31.05 19.16 -2.56
N LYS A 144 30.19 20.10 -2.16
CA LYS A 144 30.06 20.52 -0.75
C LYS A 144 29.69 19.36 0.16
N ALA A 145 28.70 18.55 -0.24
CA ALA A 145 28.25 17.42 0.55
C ALA A 145 29.31 16.30 0.61
N LEU A 146 30.11 16.13 -0.45
CA LEU A 146 31.24 15.22 -0.50
C LEU A 146 32.38 15.68 0.43
N GLU A 147 32.70 16.98 0.44
CA GLU A 147 33.72 17.54 1.35
C GLU A 147 33.31 17.35 2.81
N VAL A 148 32.05 17.62 3.14
CA VAL A 148 31.51 17.34 4.48
C VAL A 148 31.60 15.83 4.79
N HIS A 149 31.27 14.96 3.84
CA HIS A 149 31.41 13.51 4.03
C HIS A 149 32.87 13.08 4.30
N LYS A 150 33.83 13.64 3.56
CA LYS A 150 35.26 13.37 3.73
C LYS A 150 35.78 13.87 5.08
N ALA A 151 35.34 15.06 5.52
CA ALA A 151 35.70 15.62 6.82
C ALA A 151 35.29 14.70 8.00
N HIS A 152 34.21 13.93 7.84
CA HIS A 152 33.75 12.94 8.82
C HIS A 152 34.34 11.53 8.64
N GLY A 153 35.45 11.40 7.92
CA GLY A 153 36.12 10.11 7.68
C GLY A 153 35.46 9.22 6.63
N GLY A 154 34.48 9.76 5.90
CA GLY A 154 33.82 9.09 4.79
C GLY A 154 34.73 8.91 3.57
N GLN A 155 34.59 7.78 2.88
CA GLN A 155 35.27 7.54 1.60
C GLN A 155 34.39 8.02 0.44
N GLU A 156 34.99 8.71 -0.53
CA GLU A 156 34.28 9.16 -1.75
C GLU A 156 33.58 7.99 -2.46
N LYS A 157 34.24 6.82 -2.49
CA LYS A 157 33.70 5.54 -2.95
C LYS A 157 32.65 5.02 -1.95
N GLY A 158 31.46 5.62 -1.95
CA GLY A 158 30.38 5.27 -1.03
C GLY A 158 29.42 6.42 -0.74
N PHE A 159 29.82 7.65 -1.04
CA PHE A 159 29.02 8.84 -0.80
C PHE A 159 27.60 8.76 -1.42
N ASN A 160 27.51 8.52 -2.73
CA ASN A 160 26.22 8.35 -3.41
C ASN A 160 25.45 7.15 -2.84
N LYS A 161 26.13 6.06 -2.47
CA LYS A 161 25.50 4.88 -1.84
C LYS A 161 24.85 5.24 -0.50
N LYS A 162 25.42 6.14 0.30
CA LYS A 162 24.85 6.61 1.58
C LYS A 162 23.62 7.50 1.38
N ILE A 163 23.64 8.41 0.41
CA ILE A 163 22.47 9.25 0.07
C ILE A 163 21.31 8.36 -0.41
N HIS A 164 21.59 7.38 -1.27
CA HIS A 164 20.58 6.43 -1.72
C HIS A 164 20.03 5.59 -0.58
N ARG A 165 20.84 5.21 0.43
CA ARG A 165 20.34 4.50 1.62
C ARG A 165 19.29 5.28 2.39
N THR A 166 19.43 6.61 2.52
CA THR A 166 18.45 7.41 3.25
C THR A 166 17.11 7.44 2.50
N ALA A 167 17.15 7.68 1.20
CA ALA A 167 15.95 7.65 0.36
C ALA A 167 15.35 6.24 0.27
N ALA A 168 16.20 5.19 0.20
CA ALA A 168 15.77 3.79 0.28
C ALA A 168 14.99 3.55 1.56
N TRP A 169 15.55 3.97 2.69
CA TRP A 169 14.98 3.71 4.01
C TRP A 169 13.58 4.30 4.17
N PHE A 170 13.35 5.56 3.82
CA PHE A 170 11.99 6.14 3.88
C PHE A 170 11.02 5.47 2.92
N ALA A 171 11.54 5.04 1.78
CA ALA A 171 10.72 4.34 0.82
C ALA A 171 10.33 2.97 1.43
N ASP A 172 11.28 2.26 2.05
CA ASP A 172 11.10 0.92 2.64
C ASP A 172 10.16 0.92 3.85
N LEU A 173 9.84 2.08 4.42
CA LEU A 173 8.88 2.21 5.50
C LEU A 173 7.43 1.98 5.00
N PRO A 174 6.78 0.89 5.46
CA PRO A 174 5.45 0.54 5.02
C PRO A 174 4.47 1.70 5.24
N GLY A 175 3.68 2.03 4.23
CA GLY A 175 2.62 3.04 4.30
C GLY A 175 3.08 4.50 4.38
N LEU A 176 4.35 4.81 4.65
CA LEU A 176 4.81 6.19 4.84
C LEU A 176 4.47 7.09 3.63
N ARG A 177 4.68 6.57 2.42
CA ARG A 177 4.36 7.32 1.20
C ARG A 177 2.88 7.68 1.12
N ASN A 178 1.99 6.75 1.47
CA ASN A 178 0.56 6.97 1.46
C ASN A 178 0.17 7.95 2.58
N GLU A 179 0.76 7.83 3.77
CA GLU A 179 0.58 8.73 4.90
C GLU A 179 0.92 10.18 4.54
N VAL A 180 2.14 10.41 4.01
CA VAL A 180 2.63 11.72 3.57
C VAL A 180 1.71 12.29 2.49
N MET A 181 1.34 11.49 1.49
CA MET A 181 0.59 11.97 0.34
C MET A 181 -0.86 12.28 0.67
N LEU A 182 -1.54 11.44 1.45
CA LEU A 182 -2.92 11.71 1.89
C LEU A 182 -2.97 12.92 2.82
N THR A 183 -1.99 13.04 3.71
CA THR A 183 -1.82 14.24 4.55
C THR A 183 -1.62 15.48 3.68
N ALA A 184 -0.72 15.43 2.70
CA ALA A 184 -0.52 16.53 1.75
C ALA A 184 -1.79 16.85 0.96
N TRP A 185 -2.53 15.85 0.51
CA TRP A 185 -3.77 16.03 -0.23
C TRP A 185 -4.83 16.71 0.63
N LYS A 186 -5.00 16.26 1.87
CA LYS A 186 -5.95 16.83 2.83
C LYS A 186 -5.67 18.32 3.07
N HIS A 187 -4.41 18.70 3.21
CA HIS A 187 -3.99 20.07 3.50
C HIS A 187 -3.65 20.90 2.25
N ARG A 188 -3.92 20.41 1.03
CA ARG A 188 -3.44 20.99 -0.23
C ARG A 188 -3.80 22.47 -0.44
N SER A 189 -4.97 22.91 0.04
CA SER A 189 -5.40 24.31 -0.03
C SER A 189 -4.47 25.27 0.73
N GLU A 190 -3.77 24.78 1.75
CA GLU A 190 -2.78 25.52 2.53
C GLU A 190 -1.37 25.46 1.91
N SER A 191 -1.24 24.79 0.75
CA SER A 191 0.03 24.48 0.06
C SER A 191 1.05 23.84 1.02
N PRO A 192 0.80 22.61 1.48
CA PRO A 192 1.51 22.03 2.60
C PRO A 192 2.90 21.58 2.19
N TYR A 193 3.84 21.82 3.07
CA TYR A 193 5.11 21.14 3.13
C TYR A 193 4.97 20.09 4.21
N ILE A 194 5.26 18.86 3.81
CA ILE A 194 5.29 17.76 4.73
C ILE A 194 6.72 17.54 5.18
N HIS A 195 6.94 17.45 6.49
CA HIS A 195 8.22 17.05 7.04
C HIS A 195 8.08 15.70 7.71
N ALA A 196 8.62 14.67 7.07
CA ALA A 196 8.78 13.36 7.69
C ALA A 196 10.18 13.30 8.31
N TYR A 197 10.26 13.08 9.62
CA TYR A 197 11.55 13.01 10.31
C TYR A 197 11.59 11.99 11.44
N THR A 198 12.77 11.44 11.67
CA THR A 198 13.02 10.48 12.75
C THR A 198 13.45 11.18 14.03
N SER A 199 13.18 10.55 15.18
CA SER A 199 13.85 10.90 16.44
C SER A 199 15.32 10.43 16.38
N PRO A 200 16.28 11.05 17.10
CA PRO A 200 17.65 10.53 17.19
C PRO A 200 17.72 9.06 17.67
N ASP A 201 16.75 8.65 18.50
CA ASP A 201 16.66 7.31 19.07
C ASP A 201 15.85 6.32 18.20
N ASP A 202 15.35 6.78 17.04
CA ASP A 202 14.50 5.99 16.14
C ASP A 202 15.34 5.18 15.16
N VAL A 203 15.57 3.91 15.50
CA VAL A 203 16.41 3.00 14.70
C VAL A 203 15.62 2.31 13.59
N ASP A 204 14.33 2.05 13.81
CA ASP A 204 13.47 1.24 12.94
C ASP A 204 12.40 2.05 12.19
N GLY A 205 12.21 3.34 12.52
CA GLY A 205 11.20 4.20 11.91
C GLY A 205 9.85 4.16 12.61
N SER A 206 9.75 3.45 13.74
CA SER A 206 8.54 3.42 14.57
C SER A 206 8.23 4.79 15.16
N ALA A 207 9.26 5.60 15.45
CA ALA A 207 9.11 6.94 16.00
C ALA A 207 9.18 8.06 14.94
N LEU A 208 9.06 7.72 13.65
CA LEU A 208 8.97 8.71 12.59
C LEU A 208 7.72 9.56 12.76
N GLN A 209 7.94 10.87 12.74
CA GLN A 209 6.91 11.90 12.87
C GLN A 209 6.68 12.58 11.53
N ILE A 210 5.42 12.88 11.25
CA ILE A 210 5.01 13.71 10.12
C ILE A 210 4.48 15.02 10.68
N THR A 211 4.98 16.13 10.15
CA THR A 211 4.42 17.45 10.45
C THR A 211 4.03 18.16 9.17
N VAL A 212 2.88 18.83 9.21
CA VAL A 212 2.41 19.69 8.14
C VAL A 212 2.78 21.11 8.52
N MET A 213 3.49 21.80 7.63
CA MET A 213 3.65 23.24 7.74
C MET A 213 2.85 23.89 6.63
N SER A 214 2.07 24.92 6.94
CA SER A 214 1.33 25.70 5.96
C SER A 214 2.22 26.75 5.31
N ARG A 215 1.85 27.20 4.10
CA ARG A 215 2.60 28.22 3.37
C ARG A 215 2.73 29.55 4.12
N SER A 216 1.73 29.91 4.92
CA SER A 216 1.76 31.14 5.72
C SER A 216 2.89 31.13 6.75
N LEU A 217 3.21 29.96 7.33
CA LEU A 217 4.29 29.83 8.31
C LEU A 217 5.68 29.99 7.67
N TRP A 218 5.90 29.52 6.44
CA TRP A 218 7.20 29.69 5.78
C TRP A 218 7.44 31.12 5.30
N GLY A 219 6.39 31.94 5.18
CA GLY A 219 6.54 33.35 4.83
C GLY A 219 7.23 34.17 5.92
N VAL A 220 7.13 33.74 7.18
CA VAL A 220 7.49 34.54 8.36
C VAL A 220 8.92 34.23 8.84
N ASP A 221 9.35 32.97 8.82
CA ASP A 221 10.65 32.57 9.36
C ASP A 221 11.74 32.67 8.27
N ARG A 222 12.79 33.48 8.50
CA ARG A 222 13.88 33.72 7.54
C ARG A 222 15.13 32.88 7.82
N ASP A 223 15.26 32.28 8.99
CA ASP A 223 16.54 31.75 9.48
C ASP A 223 16.74 30.25 9.23
N ARG A 224 15.80 29.55 8.59
CA ARG A 224 15.98 28.14 8.22
C ARG A 224 16.40 27.96 6.76
N ASP A 225 17.56 27.32 6.54
CA ASP A 225 18.10 26.94 5.20
C ASP A 225 17.04 26.27 4.31
N ILE A 226 16.17 25.45 4.90
CA ILE A 226 15.08 24.77 4.20
C ILE A 226 14.06 25.75 3.62
N ILE A 227 13.69 26.82 4.36
CA ILE A 227 12.70 27.80 3.90
C ILE A 227 13.25 28.61 2.73
N GLY A 228 14.53 28.98 2.78
CA GLY A 228 15.21 29.64 1.65
C GLY A 228 15.13 28.80 0.38
N ARG A 229 15.47 27.51 0.46
CA ARG A 229 15.38 26.58 -0.68
C ARG A 229 13.95 26.36 -1.16
N LEU A 230 12.98 26.28 -0.24
CA LEU A 230 11.57 26.21 -0.62
C LEU A 230 11.19 27.45 -1.43
N ARG A 231 11.52 28.66 -0.97
CA ARG A 231 11.23 29.89 -1.74
C ARG A 231 11.88 29.87 -3.12
N GLU A 232 13.13 29.46 -3.25
CA GLU A 232 13.78 29.31 -4.57
C GLU A 232 13.02 28.34 -5.50
N ILE A 233 12.47 27.24 -4.95
CA ILE A 233 11.67 26.28 -5.71
C ILE A 233 10.27 26.83 -6.03
N TYR A 234 9.65 27.56 -5.10
CA TYR A 234 8.26 28.02 -5.18
C TYR A 234 8.08 29.38 -5.86
N ASP A 235 9.11 30.22 -5.90
CA ASP A 235 9.13 31.45 -6.71
C ASP A 235 9.20 31.11 -8.20
N SER A 236 9.49 29.85 -8.55
CA SER A 236 9.13 29.32 -9.86
C SER A 236 7.61 29.18 -9.93
N SER A 237 6.97 29.86 -10.88
CA SER A 237 5.51 29.88 -11.12
C SER A 237 4.89 28.52 -11.51
N SER A 238 5.59 27.41 -11.24
CA SER A 238 5.30 26.06 -11.72
C SER A 238 4.72 25.12 -10.67
N PHE A 239 4.63 25.53 -9.40
CA PHE A 239 4.01 24.70 -8.36
C PHE A 239 2.48 24.77 -8.45
N CYS A 240 1.85 23.60 -8.49
CA CYS A 240 0.39 23.47 -8.51
C CYS A 240 -0.04 22.56 -7.36
N ALA A 241 -0.68 23.14 -6.34
CA ALA A 241 -1.10 22.41 -5.14
C ALA A 241 -2.15 21.32 -5.40
N ASP A 242 -2.75 21.28 -6.59
CA ASP A 242 -3.66 20.22 -7.01
C ASP A 242 -2.95 19.07 -7.73
N LYS A 243 -1.68 19.26 -8.12
CA LYS A 243 -0.88 18.27 -8.86
C LYS A 243 0.29 17.75 -8.07
N ASP A 244 0.87 18.59 -7.22
CA ASP A 244 2.12 18.34 -6.55
C ASP A 244 2.05 18.71 -5.07
N TYR A 245 2.89 18.06 -4.27
CA TYR A 245 3.21 18.44 -2.90
C TYR A 245 4.71 18.41 -2.68
N MET A 246 5.17 19.07 -1.61
CA MET A 246 6.56 19.04 -1.19
C MET A 246 6.69 18.21 0.08
N CYS A 247 7.70 17.35 0.10
CA CYS A 247 8.05 16.59 1.28
C CYS A 247 9.55 16.71 1.53
N ALA A 248 9.91 16.96 2.79
CA ALA A 248 11.26 16.73 3.26
C ALA A 248 11.32 15.50 4.14
N TYR A 249 12.33 14.70 3.88
CA TYR A 249 12.66 13.51 4.64
C TYR A 249 13.94 13.76 5.41
N THR A 250 13.89 13.65 6.74
CA THR A 250 15.03 13.92 7.62
C THR A 250 15.33 12.74 8.51
N VAL A 251 16.53 12.18 8.40
CA VAL A 251 17.00 11.20 9.38
C VAL A 251 17.87 11.95 10.40
N LYS A 252 17.43 11.94 11.65
CA LYS A 252 18.26 12.35 12.79
C LYS A 252 18.99 11.10 13.28
N HIS A 253 20.31 11.18 13.33
CA HIS A 253 21.13 10.14 13.93
C HIS A 253 21.44 10.51 15.38
N SER A 254 21.44 9.53 16.29
CA SER A 254 21.89 9.70 17.68
C SER A 254 23.37 10.05 17.80
N SER A 255 24.19 9.71 16.80
CA SER A 255 25.62 10.03 16.83
C SER A 255 25.84 11.52 16.57
N PRO A 256 26.52 12.26 17.47
CA PRO A 256 26.85 13.68 17.28
C PRO A 256 27.79 13.91 16.08
N THR A 257 28.39 12.85 15.53
CA THR A 257 29.26 12.88 14.35
C THR A 257 28.52 12.65 13.03
N HIS A 258 27.22 12.34 13.07
CA HIS A 258 26.43 12.09 11.87
C HIS A 258 25.55 13.31 11.57
N ASP A 259 25.88 13.99 10.48
CA ASP A 259 25.06 15.09 9.97
C ASP A 259 23.62 14.65 9.75
N GLN A 260 22.69 15.53 10.15
CA GLN A 260 21.28 15.42 9.83
C GLN A 260 21.13 15.48 8.30
N VAL A 261 20.73 14.37 7.68
CA VAL A 261 20.49 14.32 6.24
C VAL A 261 19.05 14.71 5.98
N THR A 262 18.84 15.86 5.34
CA THR A 262 17.53 16.32 4.88
C THR A 262 17.45 16.24 3.36
N LYS A 263 16.49 15.47 2.84
CA LYS A 263 16.20 15.39 1.41
C LYS A 263 14.86 16.05 1.12
N LEU A 264 14.89 17.11 0.33
CA LEU A 264 13.70 17.80 -0.17
C LEU A 264 13.29 17.22 -1.52
N ILE A 265 12.01 16.87 -1.67
CA ILE A 265 11.47 16.25 -2.87
C ILE A 265 10.13 16.89 -3.23
N LYS A 266 9.98 17.25 -4.51
CA LYS A 266 8.69 17.54 -5.13
C LYS A 266 8.07 16.23 -5.59
N MET A 267 6.87 15.92 -5.12
CA MET A 267 6.18 14.68 -5.40
C MET A 267 4.85 14.98 -6.10
N PRO A 268 4.53 14.32 -7.22
CA PRO A 268 3.20 14.41 -7.79
C PRO A 268 2.22 13.63 -6.91
N PHE A 269 0.97 14.08 -6.91
CA PHE A 269 -0.12 13.30 -6.36
C PHE A 269 -0.35 12.04 -7.18
N ASN A 270 -0.45 10.90 -6.49
CA ASN A 270 -0.90 9.66 -7.10
C ASN A 270 -2.42 9.57 -6.97
N GLY A 271 -3.11 9.60 -8.12
CA GLY A 271 -4.56 9.50 -8.18
C GLY A 271 -5.11 8.25 -7.49
N THR A 272 -4.40 7.13 -7.54
CA THR A 272 -4.85 5.86 -6.93
C THR A 272 -5.00 5.99 -5.41
N ALA A 273 -3.96 6.37 -4.68
CA ALA A 273 -4.07 6.42 -3.23
C ALA A 273 -4.97 7.56 -2.72
N ILE A 274 -5.06 8.69 -3.43
CA ILE A 274 -6.06 9.73 -3.15
C ILE A 274 -7.48 9.20 -3.34
N GLN A 275 -7.73 8.49 -4.43
CA GLN A 275 -9.01 7.84 -4.69
C GLN A 275 -9.34 6.84 -3.59
N GLY A 276 -8.36 6.02 -3.16
CA GLY A 276 -8.51 5.09 -2.04
C GLY A 276 -8.92 5.80 -0.73
N GLY A 277 -8.24 6.88 -0.36
CA GLY A 277 -8.60 7.68 0.81
C GLY A 277 -10.00 8.30 0.70
N THR A 278 -10.35 8.84 -0.47
CA THR A 278 -11.67 9.44 -0.74
C THR A 278 -12.79 8.40 -0.62
N ILE A 279 -12.56 7.19 -1.13
CA ILE A 279 -13.52 6.07 -1.02
C ILE A 279 -13.70 5.66 0.44
N VAL A 280 -12.61 5.57 1.21
CA VAL A 280 -12.67 5.25 2.65
C VAL A 280 -13.49 6.29 3.42
N GLU A 281 -13.29 7.59 3.15
CA GLU A 281 -14.09 8.66 3.74
C GLU A 281 -15.58 8.53 3.37
N ALA A 282 -15.89 8.24 2.10
CA ALA A 282 -17.26 8.08 1.64
C ALA A 282 -17.96 6.87 2.29
N LEU A 283 -17.29 5.71 2.31
CA LEU A 283 -17.79 4.47 2.92
C LEU A 283 -18.10 4.61 4.41
N THR A 284 -17.32 5.44 5.12
CA THR A 284 -17.46 5.65 6.56
C THR A 284 -18.44 6.76 6.93
N ALA A 285 -18.66 7.73 6.04
CA ALA A 285 -19.63 8.81 6.23
C ALA A 285 -21.08 8.35 6.01
N ALA A 286 -21.32 7.49 5.01
CA ALA A 286 -22.66 7.03 4.65
C ALA A 286 -22.67 5.61 4.07
N THR A 287 -23.83 4.95 4.17
CA THR A 287 -24.05 3.63 3.56
C THR A 287 -24.76 3.76 2.22
N ARG A 288 -24.09 4.36 1.22
CA ARG A 288 -24.64 4.48 -0.14
C ARG A 288 -24.14 3.35 -1.03
N SER A 289 -24.95 2.95 -2.01
CA SER A 289 -24.61 1.89 -2.97
C SER A 289 -23.47 2.29 -3.90
N GLU A 290 -23.39 3.58 -4.24
CA GLU A 290 -22.42 4.13 -5.19
C GLU A 290 -21.00 4.07 -4.59
N ASP A 291 -20.86 4.38 -3.30
CA ASP A 291 -19.55 4.35 -2.61
C ASP A 291 -18.96 2.94 -2.58
N LEU A 292 -19.82 1.93 -2.40
CA LEU A 292 -19.40 0.53 -2.44
C LEU A 292 -19.06 0.07 -3.87
N ALA A 293 -19.77 0.58 -4.87
CA ALA A 293 -19.44 0.34 -6.28
C ALA A 293 -18.08 0.94 -6.65
N ASP A 294 -17.81 2.16 -6.22
CA ASP A 294 -16.53 2.85 -6.42
C ASP A 294 -15.39 2.10 -5.73
N ALA A 295 -15.62 1.58 -4.52
CA ALA A 295 -14.66 0.72 -3.83
C ALA A 295 -14.34 -0.56 -4.61
N PHE A 296 -15.35 -1.21 -5.20
CA PHE A 296 -15.13 -2.39 -6.03
C PHE A 296 -14.33 -2.06 -7.29
N ALA A 297 -14.64 -0.95 -7.96
CA ALA A 297 -13.90 -0.47 -9.11
C ALA A 297 -12.44 -0.16 -8.74
N TYR A 298 -12.23 0.52 -7.61
CA TYR A 298 -10.90 0.81 -7.07
C TYR A 298 -10.10 -0.45 -6.77
N VAL A 299 -10.69 -1.45 -6.12
CA VAL A 299 -10.03 -2.74 -5.84
C VAL A 299 -9.60 -3.42 -7.14
N LYS A 300 -10.45 -3.43 -8.17
CA LYS A 300 -10.09 -3.99 -9.49
C LYS A 300 -8.95 -3.22 -10.17
N ALA A 301 -8.96 -1.89 -10.11
CA ALA A 301 -7.97 -1.06 -10.79
C ALA A 301 -6.61 -1.06 -10.08
N SER A 302 -6.61 -1.18 -8.75
CA SER A 302 -5.41 -1.03 -7.91
C SER A 302 -4.71 -2.36 -7.62
N ASN A 303 -5.34 -3.48 -7.96
CA ASN A 303 -4.81 -4.80 -7.66
C ASN A 303 -4.68 -5.66 -8.92
N THR A 304 -3.91 -6.73 -8.80
CA THR A 304 -3.87 -7.77 -9.81
C THR A 304 -5.23 -8.44 -9.96
N GLU A 305 -5.56 -8.98 -11.13
CA GLU A 305 -6.83 -9.69 -11.35
C GLU A 305 -7.11 -10.77 -10.30
N ILE A 306 -6.08 -11.56 -9.95
CA ILE A 306 -6.15 -12.61 -8.91
C ILE A 306 -6.46 -11.98 -7.55
N THR A 307 -5.68 -10.99 -7.14
CA THR A 307 -5.83 -10.31 -5.85
C THR A 307 -7.18 -9.62 -5.73
N ALA A 308 -7.60 -8.89 -6.77
CA ALA A 308 -8.90 -8.24 -6.83
C ALA A 308 -10.02 -9.29 -6.74
N GLY A 309 -9.91 -10.40 -7.48
CA GLY A 309 -10.85 -11.52 -7.41
C GLY A 309 -11.03 -12.06 -5.99
N LEU A 310 -9.92 -12.31 -5.29
CA LEU A 310 -9.91 -12.78 -3.90
C LEU A 310 -10.54 -11.75 -2.95
N MET A 311 -10.13 -10.48 -3.03
CA MET A 311 -10.68 -9.41 -2.18
C MET A 311 -12.18 -9.25 -2.38
N LEU A 312 -12.65 -9.19 -3.63
CA LEU A 312 -14.07 -9.02 -3.94
C LEU A 312 -14.89 -10.26 -3.55
N ARG A 313 -14.34 -11.46 -3.73
CA ARG A 313 -14.96 -12.71 -3.25
C ARG A 313 -15.12 -12.69 -1.74
N ASN A 314 -14.08 -12.28 -1.00
CA ASN A 314 -14.15 -12.16 0.47
C ASN A 314 -15.23 -11.18 0.91
N ILE A 315 -15.35 -10.02 0.27
CA ILE A 315 -16.40 -9.03 0.59
C ILE A 315 -17.80 -9.61 0.37
N ARG A 316 -18.02 -10.36 -0.73
CA ARG A 316 -19.31 -11.03 -1.00
C ARG A 316 -19.61 -12.13 0.01
N ASN A 317 -18.61 -12.95 0.36
CA ASN A 317 -18.76 -13.99 1.37
C ASN A 317 -19.14 -13.39 2.73
N LEU A 318 -18.52 -12.27 3.11
CA LEU A 318 -18.85 -11.57 4.36
C LEU A 318 -20.26 -10.97 4.33
N SER A 319 -20.73 -10.48 3.19
CA SER A 319 -22.13 -10.07 3.04
C SER A 319 -23.09 -11.23 3.31
N MET A 320 -22.76 -12.43 2.81
CA MET A 320 -23.56 -13.63 3.08
C MET A 320 -23.50 -14.02 4.57
N VAL A 321 -22.33 -13.97 5.19
CA VAL A 321 -22.18 -14.30 6.62
C VAL A 321 -22.91 -13.30 7.52
N PHE A 322 -22.87 -12.01 7.21
CA PHE A 322 -23.48 -10.97 8.04
C PHE A 322 -25.00 -10.88 7.85
N HIS A 323 -25.50 -11.09 6.64
CA HIS A 323 -26.91 -10.80 6.30
C HIS A 323 -27.69 -12.01 5.80
N GLY A 324 -27.06 -13.16 5.60
CA GLY A 324 -27.68 -14.32 4.95
C GLY A 324 -28.02 -14.08 3.47
N ILE A 325 -27.53 -12.99 2.88
CA ILE A 325 -27.84 -12.60 1.50
C ILE A 325 -26.77 -13.17 0.57
N VAL A 326 -27.17 -14.13 -0.26
CA VAL A 326 -26.34 -14.62 -1.35
C VAL A 326 -26.33 -13.55 -2.45
N THR A 327 -25.19 -12.88 -2.61
CA THR A 327 -24.98 -11.92 -3.69
C THR A 327 -24.36 -12.65 -4.89
N PRO A 328 -24.94 -12.57 -6.10
CA PRO A 328 -24.35 -13.18 -7.28
C PRO A 328 -22.90 -12.69 -7.51
N HIS A 329 -22.07 -13.54 -8.13
CA HIS A 329 -20.62 -13.30 -8.27
C HIS A 329 -20.24 -11.99 -8.97
N ASN A 330 -21.13 -11.42 -9.78
CA ASN A 330 -20.89 -10.17 -10.51
C ASN A 330 -21.68 -8.98 -9.95
N CYS A 331 -22.38 -9.18 -8.83
CA CYS A 331 -23.13 -8.13 -8.16
C CYS A 331 -22.31 -7.54 -6.99
N ILE A 332 -22.59 -6.28 -6.72
CA ILE A 332 -22.15 -5.58 -5.51
C ILE A 332 -23.18 -5.92 -4.43
N PRO A 333 -22.77 -6.35 -3.23
CA PRO A 333 -23.72 -6.65 -2.16
C PRO A 333 -24.44 -5.37 -1.72
N ALA A 334 -25.61 -5.52 -1.09
CA ALA A 334 -26.31 -4.38 -0.52
C ALA A 334 -25.41 -3.67 0.51
N PRO A 335 -25.24 -2.35 0.42
CA PRO A 335 -24.36 -1.62 1.33
C PRO A 335 -24.93 -1.71 2.74
N THR A 336 -24.09 -2.14 3.68
CA THR A 336 -24.40 -2.11 5.10
C THR A 336 -23.21 -1.52 5.83
N ARG A 337 -23.44 -0.99 7.03
CA ARG A 337 -22.34 -0.42 7.84
C ARG A 337 -21.20 -1.43 8.02
N ALA A 338 -21.51 -2.69 8.31
CA ALA A 338 -20.50 -3.73 8.50
C ALA A 338 -19.70 -4.01 7.22
N ILE A 339 -20.37 -4.08 6.05
CA ILE A 339 -19.69 -4.27 4.76
C ILE A 339 -18.83 -3.05 4.42
N ASN A 340 -19.35 -1.84 4.58
CA ASN A 340 -18.59 -0.62 4.30
C ASN A 340 -17.35 -0.49 5.19
N THR A 341 -17.51 -0.78 6.48
CA THR A 341 -16.43 -0.80 7.48
C THR A 341 -15.36 -1.81 7.09
N GLU A 342 -15.77 -3.00 6.66
CA GLU A 342 -14.87 -4.05 6.20
C GLU A 342 -14.06 -3.63 4.97
N VAL A 343 -14.74 -3.10 3.95
CA VAL A 343 -14.11 -2.66 2.71
C VAL A 343 -13.16 -1.49 2.97
N ALA A 344 -13.56 -0.53 3.81
CA ALA A 344 -12.71 0.57 4.20
C ALA A 344 -11.44 0.08 4.94
N ALA A 345 -11.58 -0.84 5.90
CA ALA A 345 -10.45 -1.43 6.60
C ALA A 345 -9.52 -2.20 5.64
N MET A 346 -10.07 -2.92 4.66
CA MET A 346 -9.28 -3.60 3.62
C MET A 346 -8.50 -2.63 2.74
N ILE A 347 -9.11 -1.52 2.30
CA ILE A 347 -8.45 -0.51 1.48
C ILE A 347 -7.30 0.13 2.27
N LEU A 348 -7.55 0.59 3.50
CA LEU A 348 -6.51 1.18 4.35
C LEU A 348 -5.37 0.18 4.64
N HIS A 349 -5.72 -1.09 4.90
CA HIS A 349 -4.72 -2.13 5.13
C HIS A 349 -3.85 -2.37 3.90
N GLY A 350 -4.44 -2.40 2.69
CA GLY A 350 -3.70 -2.49 1.43
C GLY A 350 -2.81 -1.28 1.18
N MET A 351 -3.23 -0.10 1.63
CA MET A 351 -2.40 1.11 1.65
C MET A 351 -1.34 1.12 2.76
N GLN A 352 -1.25 0.06 3.56
CA GLN A 352 -0.35 -0.07 4.72
C GLN A 352 -0.55 1.04 5.77
N LEU A 353 -1.78 1.52 5.90
CA LEU A 353 -2.19 2.48 6.91
C LEU A 353 -2.80 1.77 8.13
N GLU A 354 -2.66 2.40 9.29
CA GLU A 354 -3.39 2.05 10.50
C GLU A 354 -4.87 2.38 10.33
N VAL A 355 -5.71 1.55 10.92
CA VAL A 355 -7.16 1.77 10.97
C VAL A 355 -7.53 1.94 12.42
N ASP A 356 -7.66 3.20 12.83
CA ASP A 356 -8.21 3.55 14.13
C ASP A 356 -9.69 3.19 14.17
N ILE A 357 -10.09 2.50 15.22
CA ILE A 357 -11.46 2.04 15.42
C ILE A 357 -11.94 2.32 16.84
N CYS A 358 -13.25 2.43 17.02
CA CYS A 358 -13.92 2.31 18.32
C CYS A 358 -14.74 1.03 18.35
N LEU A 359 -14.50 0.20 19.37
CA LEU A 359 -15.21 -1.06 19.55
C LEU A 359 -16.66 -0.81 20.00
N MET A 360 -17.61 -1.56 19.43
CA MET A 360 -19.02 -1.44 19.78
C MET A 360 -19.81 -2.72 19.56
N GLY A 361 -20.95 -2.85 20.22
CA GLY A 361 -21.86 -3.99 20.02
C GLY A 361 -21.31 -5.36 20.43
N LEU A 362 -20.21 -5.42 21.20
CA LEU A 362 -19.69 -6.66 21.77
C LEU A 362 -20.60 -7.11 22.90
N ARG A 363 -21.26 -8.27 22.74
CA ARG A 363 -22.17 -8.84 23.76
C ARG A 363 -21.40 -9.60 24.84
N SER A 364 -20.50 -10.48 24.44
CA SER A 364 -19.72 -11.32 25.36
C SER A 364 -18.52 -10.61 25.99
N ALA A 365 -18.18 -9.41 25.51
CA ALA A 365 -17.10 -8.58 26.01
C ALA A 365 -17.55 -7.12 26.11
N ALA A 366 -18.71 -6.89 26.74
CA ALA A 366 -19.35 -5.58 26.76
C ALA A 366 -18.49 -4.48 27.40
N HIS A 367 -17.59 -4.83 28.32
CA HIS A 367 -16.62 -3.93 28.95
C HIS A 367 -15.61 -3.33 27.96
N LEU A 368 -15.48 -3.90 26.74
CA LEU A 368 -14.61 -3.35 25.69
C LEU A 368 -15.31 -2.33 24.79
N ASN A 369 -16.65 -2.22 24.84
CA ASN A 369 -17.39 -1.26 24.03
C ASN A 369 -17.01 0.19 24.42
N GLY A 370 -16.84 1.05 23.43
CA GLY A 370 -16.40 2.44 23.60
C GLY A 370 -14.89 2.62 23.65
N ARG A 371 -14.10 1.53 23.78
CA ARG A 371 -12.64 1.61 23.77
C ARG A 371 -12.12 1.84 22.34
N ASN A 372 -11.07 2.65 22.22
CA ASN A 372 -10.35 2.81 20.96
C ASN A 372 -9.36 1.65 20.77
N ALA A 373 -9.11 1.36 19.50
CA ALA A 373 -8.15 0.34 19.10
C ALA A 373 -7.58 0.66 17.71
N VAL A 374 -6.51 -0.04 17.34
CA VAL A 374 -5.92 0.02 16.01
C VAL A 374 -5.93 -1.37 15.38
N ILE A 375 -6.54 -1.51 14.20
CA ILE A 375 -6.47 -2.75 13.42
C ILE A 375 -5.02 -2.97 12.96
N ARG A 376 -4.48 -4.15 13.24
CA ARG A 376 -3.13 -4.54 12.83
C ARG A 376 -3.19 -5.40 11.56
N GLU A 377 -3.95 -6.48 11.64
CA GLU A 377 -3.99 -7.53 10.64
C GLU A 377 -5.27 -8.35 10.71
N ARG A 378 -5.48 -9.22 9.72
CA ARG A 378 -6.48 -10.29 9.82
C ARG A 378 -6.06 -11.29 10.89
N ASP A 379 -7.03 -11.77 11.65
CA ASP A 379 -6.76 -12.83 12.62
C ASP A 379 -6.48 -14.13 11.85
N PRO A 380 -5.26 -14.71 11.94
CA PRO A 380 -4.92 -15.91 11.19
C PRO A 380 -5.73 -17.13 11.64
N ALA A 381 -6.25 -17.12 12.88
CA ALA A 381 -7.11 -18.18 13.38
C ALA A 381 -8.57 -18.00 12.95
N ASN A 382 -8.97 -16.80 12.53
CA ASN A 382 -10.33 -16.49 12.11
C ASN A 382 -10.34 -15.37 11.06
N VAL A 383 -10.36 -15.75 9.79
CA VAL A 383 -10.27 -14.82 8.65
C VAL A 383 -11.40 -13.77 8.60
N ASP A 384 -12.53 -14.04 9.24
CA ASP A 384 -13.67 -13.12 9.34
C ASP A 384 -13.49 -12.06 10.46
N ARG A 385 -12.37 -12.13 11.19
CA ARG A 385 -12.05 -11.22 12.28
C ARG A 385 -10.75 -10.48 12.02
N TRP A 386 -10.68 -9.30 12.62
CA TRP A 386 -9.50 -8.47 12.67
C TRP A 386 -8.88 -8.54 14.03
N LYS A 387 -7.55 -8.58 14.05
CA LYS A 387 -6.76 -8.38 15.25
C LYS A 387 -6.60 -6.88 15.47
N ALA A 388 -7.16 -6.39 16.57
CA ALA A 388 -7.09 -5.00 16.98
C ALA A 388 -6.26 -4.88 18.27
N ARG A 389 -5.40 -3.87 18.35
CA ARG A 389 -4.62 -3.53 19.55
C ARG A 389 -5.27 -2.35 20.25
N LEU A 390 -5.67 -2.52 21.50
CA LEU A 390 -6.24 -1.48 22.35
C LEU A 390 -5.15 -0.50 22.83
N ASP A 391 -5.57 0.64 23.37
CA ASP A 391 -4.65 1.68 23.89
C ASP A 391 -3.74 1.20 25.04
N ASP A 392 -4.16 0.19 25.81
CA ASP A 392 -3.34 -0.43 26.87
C ASP A 392 -2.40 -1.53 26.36
N GLY A 393 -2.36 -1.76 25.04
CA GLY A 393 -1.56 -2.78 24.39
C GLY A 393 -2.22 -4.15 24.29
N GLU A 394 -3.38 -4.39 24.91
CA GLU A 394 -4.11 -5.64 24.79
C GLU A 394 -4.53 -5.90 23.33
N CYS A 395 -4.39 -7.14 22.86
CA CYS A 395 -4.82 -7.53 21.52
C CYS A 395 -6.12 -8.32 21.58
N VAL A 396 -7.12 -7.88 20.81
CA VAL A 396 -8.44 -8.50 20.73
C VAL A 396 -8.78 -8.88 19.30
N SER A 397 -9.62 -9.90 19.14
CA SER A 397 -10.15 -10.33 17.83
C SER A 397 -11.58 -9.86 17.67
N VAL A 398 -11.89 -9.06 16.65
CA VAL A 398 -13.19 -8.38 16.47
C VAL A 398 -13.70 -8.48 15.03
N LYS A 399 -15.02 -8.59 14.85
CA LYS A 399 -15.65 -8.56 13.52
C LYS A 399 -15.90 -7.10 13.10
N ALA A 400 -16.02 -6.85 11.80
CA ALA A 400 -16.37 -5.52 11.26
C ALA A 400 -17.65 -4.93 11.82
N ILE A 401 -18.65 -5.77 12.12
CA ILE A 401 -19.90 -5.33 12.76
C ILE A 401 -19.69 -4.81 14.19
N ASN A 402 -18.55 -5.14 14.82
CA ASN A 402 -18.24 -4.81 16.20
C ASN A 402 -17.31 -3.62 16.36
N PHE A 403 -17.10 -2.82 15.32
CA PHE A 403 -16.37 -1.59 15.44
C PHE A 403 -16.81 -0.55 14.39
N VAL A 404 -16.41 0.69 14.62
CA VAL A 404 -16.44 1.75 13.61
C VAL A 404 -15.06 2.32 13.42
N LEU A 405 -14.77 2.75 12.20
CA LEU A 405 -13.58 3.53 11.93
C LEU A 405 -13.73 4.89 12.64
N THR A 406 -12.75 5.23 13.47
CA THR A 406 -12.65 6.54 14.11
C THR A 406 -11.57 7.32 13.40
N HIS A 407 -11.97 8.31 12.61
CA HIS A 407 -11.01 9.16 11.94
C HIS A 407 -10.57 10.29 12.88
N HIS A 408 -9.39 10.17 13.48
CA HIS A 408 -8.79 11.25 14.30
C HIS A 408 -8.25 12.42 13.46
N GLY A 409 -8.62 12.48 12.17
CA GLY A 409 -8.19 13.54 11.27
C GLY A 409 -6.92 13.20 10.51
N GLU A 410 -6.16 12.18 10.88
CA GLU A 410 -4.87 11.91 10.28
C GLU A 410 -4.79 10.45 9.83
N PHE A 411 -4.32 10.24 8.60
CA PHE A 411 -3.89 8.92 8.16
C PHE A 411 -2.56 8.64 8.84
N LYS A 412 -2.41 7.46 9.44
CA LYS A 412 -1.16 7.01 10.06
C LYS A 412 -0.69 5.74 9.36
N ARG A 413 0.60 5.59 9.11
CA ARG A 413 1.15 4.31 8.62
C ARG A 413 1.15 3.27 9.72
N LYS A 414 1.22 2.00 9.34
CA LYS A 414 1.54 0.93 10.29
C LYS A 414 2.95 1.12 10.84
N SER A 415 3.07 1.19 12.16
CA SER A 415 4.37 0.99 12.81
C SER A 415 4.99 -0.31 12.30
N PRO A 416 6.31 -0.32 11.99
CA PRO A 416 7.06 -1.52 11.65
C PRO A 416 6.90 -2.66 12.65
#